data_AF-A0A946X2G0-F1
#
_entry.id   AF-A0A946X2G0-F1
#
_cell.length_a   1.000
_cell.length_b   1.000
_cell.length_c   1.000
_cell.angle_alpha   90.00
_cell.angle_beta   90.00
_cell.angle_gamma   90.00
#
_symmetry.space_group_name_H-M   'P 1'
#
loop_
_entity.id
_entity.type
_entity.pdbx_description
1 polymer ?
#
loop_
_entity_poly.entity_id
_entity_poly.type
_entity_poly.pdbx_seq_one_letter_code
_entity_poly.pdbx_strand_id
1 'polypeptide(L)'
;MKPFLLLVCLCVVAGPLHAQTFRPSTQSEPDAAAEAAEREAIEAARAAEEKALGLVPPYNALVRSAIVPGWGQFTIRQPVQGTVFMAGAAGLLAGWWVTRRDFRNIYNNEYLPAIAAYGLTSDEAEALYATSNERFKVSQTFLFSALGLWAFGLIDAYIDANIYNAERRAEQVIEQGRDLRNIQVDWESAAPTLSLNFAF
;
A
#
# COMPACT_ATOMS: atom_id res chain seq x y z
N MET A 1 33.54 7.86 -17.95
CA MET A 1 32.63 6.85 -18.56
C MET A 1 32.27 5.84 -17.47
N LYS A 2 31.03 5.86 -16.97
CA LYS A 2 30.52 4.93 -15.95
C LYS A 2 29.36 4.15 -16.54
N PRO A 3 29.40 2.81 -16.63
CA PRO A 3 28.23 2.04 -16.99
C PRO A 3 27.29 1.94 -15.78
N PHE A 4 26.12 2.55 -15.97
CA PHE A 4 24.85 2.19 -15.34
C PHE A 4 24.50 0.79 -15.83
N LEU A 5 24.45 -0.22 -14.97
CA LEU A 5 23.48 -1.33 -14.99
C LEU A 5 23.79 -2.34 -13.89
N LEU A 6 22.72 -2.97 -13.39
CA LEU A 6 22.68 -4.13 -12.46
C LEU A 6 22.94 -3.82 -10.98
N LEU A 7 21.86 -3.68 -10.20
CA LEU A 7 21.38 -4.78 -9.34
C LEU A 7 20.02 -4.43 -8.71
N VAL A 8 18.92 -4.67 -9.44
CA VAL A 8 17.62 -4.99 -8.82
C VAL A 8 17.63 -6.50 -8.64
N CYS A 9 18.07 -6.95 -7.47
CA CYS A 9 17.86 -8.29 -6.94
C CYS A 9 18.45 -8.30 -5.53
N LEU A 10 17.68 -7.88 -4.52
CA LEU A 10 17.93 -8.38 -3.17
C LEU A 10 16.96 -9.55 -2.98
N CYS A 11 17.43 -10.71 -3.40
CA CYS A 11 16.82 -11.99 -3.10
C CYS A 11 16.69 -12.14 -1.58
N VAL A 12 15.48 -12.49 -1.17
CA VAL A 12 15.22 -13.34 -0.01
C VAL A 12 16.11 -14.58 -0.12
N VAL A 13 17.23 -14.61 0.61
CA VAL A 13 17.87 -15.85 1.08
C VAL A 13 18.50 -15.55 2.44
N ALA A 14 17.66 -15.41 3.46
CA ALA A 14 18.09 -15.74 4.82
C ALA A 14 17.89 -17.25 4.97
N GLY A 15 18.89 -18.03 4.55
CA GLY A 15 18.97 -19.44 4.89
C GLY A 15 19.13 -19.57 6.41
N PRO A 16 18.38 -20.42 7.11
CA PRO A 16 18.63 -20.68 8.51
C PRO A 16 19.96 -21.43 8.63
N LEU A 17 20.97 -20.74 9.16
CA LEU A 17 22.16 -21.36 9.73
C LEU A 17 21.69 -22.34 10.80
N HIS A 18 22.03 -23.61 10.60
CA HIS A 18 21.78 -24.72 11.51
C HIS A 18 22.42 -24.44 12.88
N ALA A 19 21.61 -24.04 13.85
CA ALA A 19 21.89 -24.33 15.25
C ALA A 19 21.15 -25.63 15.59
N GLN A 20 21.88 -26.75 15.59
CA GLN A 20 21.38 -28.03 16.11
C GLN A 20 21.17 -27.87 17.62
N THR A 21 19.97 -27.46 18.03
CA THR A 21 19.54 -27.62 19.41
C THR A 21 19.24 -29.10 19.62
N PHE A 22 20.07 -29.70 20.46
CA PHE A 22 19.89 -30.97 21.15
C PHE A 22 18.41 -31.39 21.25
N ARG A 23 18.07 -32.52 20.60
CA ARG A 23 16.75 -33.15 20.60
C ARG A 23 16.65 -34.06 21.84
N PRO A 24 15.83 -33.77 22.86
CA PRO A 24 15.37 -34.81 23.76
C PRO A 24 14.35 -35.68 23.00
N SER A 25 14.43 -36.97 23.21
CA SER A 25 13.63 -37.98 22.52
C SER A 25 12.14 -37.91 22.86
N THR A 26 11.32 -37.98 21.81
CA THR A 26 10.01 -38.66 21.74
C THR A 26 9.03 -38.44 22.90
N GLN A 27 8.19 -37.40 22.79
CA GLN A 27 6.79 -37.42 23.26
C GLN A 27 5.95 -36.41 22.44
N SER A 28 4.88 -36.95 21.84
CA SER A 28 3.71 -36.37 21.14
C SER A 28 3.81 -35.62 19.78
N GLU A 29 3.72 -36.36 18.67
CA GLU A 29 3.27 -35.88 17.34
C GLU A 29 1.74 -35.61 17.14
N PRO A 30 0.78 -36.18 17.90
CA PRO A 30 -0.65 -35.92 17.66
C PRO A 30 -1.11 -34.52 18.14
N ASP A 31 -0.40 -33.93 19.11
CA ASP A 31 -0.76 -32.62 19.66
C ASP A 31 -0.40 -31.49 18.67
N ALA A 32 0.72 -31.62 17.96
CA ALA A 32 1.12 -30.64 16.94
C ALA A 32 0.18 -30.64 15.71
N ALA A 33 -0.36 -31.81 15.34
CA ALA A 33 -1.34 -31.91 14.26
C ALA A 33 -2.72 -31.38 14.69
N ALA A 34 -3.13 -31.61 15.94
CA ALA A 34 -4.35 -31.05 16.51
C ALA A 34 -4.27 -29.52 16.64
N GLU A 35 -3.14 -28.97 17.12
CA GLU A 35 -2.90 -27.53 17.17
C GLU A 35 -2.87 -26.88 15.78
N ALA A 36 -2.34 -27.57 14.76
CA ALA A 36 -2.35 -27.07 13.38
C ALA A 36 -3.77 -27.01 12.82
N ALA A 37 -4.59 -28.04 13.07
CA ALA A 37 -5.99 -28.08 12.65
C ALA A 37 -6.85 -27.02 13.37
N GLU A 38 -6.60 -26.79 14.66
CA GLU A 38 -7.26 -25.74 15.42
C GLU A 38 -6.88 -24.34 14.91
N ARG A 39 -5.61 -24.09 14.59
CA ARG A 39 -5.15 -22.84 13.97
C ARG A 39 -5.80 -22.60 12.61
N GLU A 40 -5.89 -23.63 11.77
CA GLU A 40 -6.55 -23.53 10.46
C GLU A 40 -8.04 -23.24 10.61
N ALA A 41 -8.72 -23.88 11.57
CA ALA A 41 -10.12 -23.60 11.88
C ALA A 41 -10.34 -22.17 12.39
N ILE A 42 -9.46 -21.67 13.26
CA ILE A 42 -9.48 -20.29 13.77
C ILE A 42 -9.21 -19.29 12.63
N GLU A 43 -8.24 -19.55 11.75
CA GLU A 43 -7.96 -18.70 10.59
C GLU A 43 -9.12 -18.70 9.60
N ALA A 44 -9.74 -19.86 9.34
CA ALA A 44 -10.90 -19.97 8.46
C ALA A 44 -12.12 -19.23 9.04
N ALA A 45 -12.37 -19.35 10.35
CA ALA A 45 -13.44 -18.63 11.03
C ALA A 45 -13.19 -17.11 10.99
N ARG A 46 -11.96 -16.68 11.26
CA ARG A 46 -11.56 -15.26 11.16
C ARG A 46 -11.72 -14.74 9.73
N ALA A 47 -11.29 -15.49 8.72
CA ALA A 47 -11.45 -15.09 7.32
C ALA A 47 -12.93 -14.99 6.90
N ALA A 48 -13.78 -15.89 7.42
CA ALA A 48 -15.22 -15.85 7.20
C ALA A 48 -15.86 -14.60 7.86
N GLU A 49 -15.46 -14.26 9.08
CA GLU A 49 -15.90 -13.05 9.78
C GLU A 49 -15.42 -11.78 9.05
N GLU A 50 -14.15 -11.71 8.67
CA GLU A 50 -13.58 -10.57 7.94
C GLU A 50 -14.31 -10.35 6.60
N LYS A 51 -14.69 -11.44 5.92
CA LYS A 51 -15.50 -11.39 4.70
C LYS A 51 -16.94 -10.95 4.96
N ALA A 52 -17.56 -11.41 6.06
CA ALA A 52 -18.92 -11.00 6.44
C ALA A 52 -18.99 -9.51 6.77
N LEU A 53 -17.94 -8.95 7.36
CA LEU A 53 -17.81 -7.52 7.69
C LEU A 53 -17.44 -6.64 6.48
N GLY A 54 -17.02 -7.26 5.37
CA GLY A 54 -16.53 -6.55 4.19
C GLY A 54 -15.23 -5.79 4.45
N LEU A 55 -14.35 -6.32 5.31
CA LEU A 55 -13.04 -5.75 5.58
C LEU A 55 -12.16 -5.82 4.32
N VAL A 56 -11.39 -4.77 4.08
CA VAL A 56 -10.49 -4.70 2.93
C VAL A 56 -9.08 -5.03 3.41
N PRO A 57 -8.45 -6.12 2.94
CA PRO A 57 -7.07 -6.42 3.32
C PRO A 57 -6.15 -5.26 2.88
N PRO A 58 -5.45 -4.59 3.82
CA PRO A 58 -4.63 -3.40 3.53
C PRO A 58 -3.55 -3.67 2.48
N TYR A 59 -3.03 -4.89 2.47
CA TYR A 59 -2.06 -5.34 1.48
C TYR A 59 -2.60 -5.30 0.05
N ASN A 60 -3.87 -5.65 -0.18
CA ASN A 60 -4.44 -5.62 -1.53
C ASN A 60 -4.64 -4.20 -2.03
N ALA A 61 -4.98 -3.24 -1.15
CA ALA A 61 -5.03 -1.82 -1.50
C ALA A 61 -3.64 -1.30 -1.87
N LEU A 62 -2.61 -1.69 -1.10
CA LEU A 62 -1.22 -1.32 -1.34
C LEU A 62 -0.70 -1.90 -2.67
N VAL A 63 -0.89 -3.18 -2.93
CA VAL A 63 -0.46 -3.84 -4.19
C VAL A 63 -1.14 -3.19 -5.40
N ARG A 64 -2.42 -2.84 -5.30
CA ARG A 64 -3.14 -2.18 -6.40
C ARG A 64 -2.61 -0.76 -6.65
N SER A 65 -2.40 0.02 -5.59
CA SER A 65 -1.76 1.35 -5.69
C SER A 65 -0.30 1.28 -6.17
N ALA A 66 0.38 0.14 -5.95
CA ALA A 66 1.74 -0.10 -6.44
C ALA A 66 1.79 -0.37 -7.95
N ILE A 67 0.73 -0.95 -8.52
CA ILE A 67 0.65 -1.13 -9.97
C ILE A 67 0.27 0.18 -10.65
N VAL A 68 -0.74 0.87 -10.13
CA VAL A 68 -1.21 2.15 -10.68
C VAL A 68 -1.42 3.16 -9.55
N PRO A 69 -0.81 4.36 -9.62
CA PRO A 69 -1.02 5.41 -8.64
C PRO A 69 -2.51 5.69 -8.42
N GLY A 70 -2.98 5.56 -7.18
CA GLY A 70 -4.37 5.86 -6.80
C GLY A 70 -5.38 4.74 -7.03
N TRP A 71 -5.03 3.58 -7.63
CA TRP A 71 -6.00 2.48 -7.84
C TRP A 71 -6.57 1.95 -6.52
N GLY A 72 -5.74 1.77 -5.48
CA GLY A 72 -6.19 1.23 -4.20
C GLY A 72 -7.28 2.06 -3.52
N GLN A 73 -7.27 3.39 -3.71
CA GLN A 73 -8.25 4.29 -3.09
C GLN A 73 -9.67 4.15 -3.69
N PHE A 74 -9.79 3.70 -4.96
CA PHE A 74 -11.09 3.35 -5.53
C PHE A 74 -11.74 2.15 -4.83
N THR A 75 -10.93 1.27 -4.21
CA THR A 75 -11.43 0.07 -3.54
C THR A 75 -11.89 0.35 -2.11
N ILE A 76 -11.43 1.46 -1.51
CA ILE A 76 -11.79 1.93 -0.16
C ILE A 76 -12.95 2.96 -0.23
N ARG A 77 -13.64 3.07 -1.37
CA ARG A 77 -14.75 4.02 -1.62
C ARG A 77 -14.34 5.50 -1.43
N GLN A 78 -13.07 5.83 -1.64
CA GLN A 78 -12.57 7.20 -1.66
C GLN A 78 -12.15 7.61 -3.09
N PRO A 79 -13.11 7.73 -4.04
CA PRO A 79 -12.79 7.96 -5.45
C PRO A 79 -12.20 9.36 -5.72
N VAL A 80 -12.51 10.34 -4.87
CA VAL A 80 -12.01 11.71 -5.02
C VAL A 80 -10.52 11.78 -4.76
N GLN A 81 -10.05 11.18 -3.65
CA GLN A 81 -8.61 11.11 -3.34
C GLN A 81 -7.88 10.32 -4.43
N GLY A 82 -8.42 9.17 -4.85
CA GLY A 82 -7.81 8.36 -5.91
C GLY A 82 -7.66 9.13 -7.23
N THR A 83 -8.67 9.92 -7.58
CA THR A 83 -8.65 10.78 -8.78
C THR A 83 -7.59 11.87 -8.68
N VAL A 84 -7.46 12.53 -7.51
CA VAL A 84 -6.45 13.57 -7.29
C VAL A 84 -5.04 13.01 -7.41
N PHE A 85 -4.76 11.85 -6.78
CA PHE A 85 -3.46 11.21 -6.87
C PHE A 85 -3.14 10.75 -8.30
N MET A 86 -4.09 10.14 -8.98
CA MET A 86 -3.91 9.69 -10.36
C MET A 86 -3.67 10.87 -11.30
N ALA A 87 -4.47 11.94 -11.18
CA ALA A 87 -4.31 13.15 -11.99
C ALA A 87 -2.98 13.86 -11.71
N GLY A 88 -2.59 13.95 -10.43
CA GLY A 88 -1.31 14.54 -10.03
C GLY A 88 -0.12 13.74 -10.57
N ALA A 89 -0.14 12.42 -10.41
CA ALA A 89 0.92 11.54 -10.91
C ALA A 89 1.01 11.59 -12.44
N ALA A 90 -0.14 11.54 -13.14
CA ALA A 90 -0.20 11.66 -14.60
C ALA A 90 0.33 13.02 -15.08
N GLY A 91 -0.03 14.11 -14.41
CA GLY A 91 0.45 15.46 -14.72
C GLY A 91 1.96 15.59 -14.56
N LEU A 92 2.52 15.05 -13.47
CA LEU A 92 3.97 15.07 -13.24
C LEU A 92 4.73 14.20 -14.25
N LEU A 93 4.20 13.03 -14.61
CA LEU A 93 4.78 12.19 -15.66
C LEU A 93 4.69 12.83 -17.05
N ALA A 94 3.60 13.54 -17.35
CA ALA A 94 3.48 14.32 -18.58
C ALA A 94 4.52 15.45 -18.61
N GLY A 95 4.70 16.18 -17.50
CA GLY A 95 5.74 17.20 -17.35
C GLY A 95 7.16 16.64 -17.54
N TRP A 96 7.45 15.48 -16.94
CA TRP A 96 8.70 14.75 -17.17
C TRP A 96 8.88 14.39 -18.65
N TRP A 97 7.85 13.86 -19.30
CA TRP A 97 7.92 13.45 -20.71
C TRP A 97 8.22 14.62 -21.65
N VAL A 98 7.52 15.74 -21.48
CA VAL A 98 7.70 16.96 -22.29
C VAL A 98 9.12 17.50 -22.11
N THR A 99 9.55 17.72 -20.87
CA THR A 99 10.89 18.27 -20.58
C THR A 99 12.01 17.31 -20.99
N ARG A 100 11.79 15.99 -20.90
CA ARG A 100 12.73 14.97 -21.38
C ARG A 100 12.83 14.94 -22.91
N ARG A 101 11.73 15.21 -23.61
CA ARG A 101 11.70 15.34 -25.07
C ARG A 101 12.47 16.59 -25.49
N ASP A 102 12.22 17.72 -24.84
CA ASP A 102 12.91 18.99 -25.13
C ASP A 102 14.42 18.89 -24.89
N PHE A 103 14.83 18.30 -23.76
CA PHE A 103 16.24 18.00 -23.49
C PHE A 103 16.86 17.19 -24.63
N ARG A 104 16.22 16.10 -25.06
CA ARG A 104 16.74 15.25 -26.14
C ARG A 104 16.82 15.99 -27.47
N ASN A 105 15.87 16.85 -27.76
CA ASN A 105 15.88 17.64 -28.99
C ASN A 105 17.06 18.60 -29.02
N ILE A 106 17.24 19.42 -27.99
CA ILE A 106 18.36 20.38 -27.91
C ILE A 106 19.70 19.63 -27.87
N TYR A 107 19.79 18.59 -27.05
CA TYR A 107 21.03 17.82 -26.91
C TYR A 107 21.45 17.14 -28.22
N ASN A 108 20.51 16.45 -28.90
CA ASN A 108 20.85 15.68 -30.09
C ASN A 108 20.96 16.53 -31.37
N ASN A 109 20.15 17.58 -31.50
CA ASN A 109 20.04 18.33 -32.75
C ASN A 109 20.87 19.62 -32.75
N GLU A 110 21.22 20.16 -31.58
CA GLU A 110 21.96 21.43 -31.47
C GLU A 110 23.33 21.20 -30.84
N TYR A 111 23.39 20.58 -29.66
CA TYR A 111 24.64 20.39 -28.92
C TYR A 111 25.60 19.39 -29.61
N LEU A 112 25.15 18.18 -29.97
CA LEU A 112 26.02 17.19 -30.62
C LEU A 112 26.62 17.69 -31.95
N PRO A 113 25.84 18.34 -32.84
CA PRO A 113 26.40 18.94 -34.05
C PRO A 113 27.35 20.11 -33.79
N ALA A 114 27.06 20.97 -32.80
CA ALA A 114 27.95 22.08 -32.44
C ALA A 114 29.33 21.58 -31.98
N ILE A 115 29.39 20.51 -31.18
CA ILE A 115 30.66 19.87 -30.82
C ILE A 115 31.40 19.35 -32.04
N ALA A 116 30.68 18.71 -32.98
CA ALA A 116 31.27 18.16 -34.18
C ALA A 116 31.83 19.24 -35.12
N ALA A 117 31.21 20.42 -35.14
CA ALA A 117 31.63 21.55 -35.99
C ALA A 117 32.74 22.41 -35.38
N TYR A 118 32.62 22.76 -34.09
CA TYR A 118 33.44 23.78 -33.44
C TYR A 118 34.37 23.24 -32.34
N GLY A 119 34.22 21.96 -31.99
CA GLY A 119 34.95 21.34 -30.89
C GLY A 119 34.33 21.59 -29.51
N LEU A 120 34.76 20.78 -28.55
CA LEU A 120 34.17 20.70 -27.21
C LEU A 120 34.36 21.98 -26.36
N THR A 121 35.35 22.80 -26.69
CA THR A 121 35.75 24.00 -25.93
C THR A 121 35.22 25.29 -26.53
N SER A 122 34.29 25.22 -27.49
CA SER A 122 33.65 26.41 -28.03
C SER A 122 32.62 26.95 -27.04
N ASP A 123 32.58 28.28 -26.86
CA ASP A 123 31.62 28.94 -25.97
C ASP A 123 30.16 28.59 -26.35
N GLU A 124 29.91 28.36 -27.64
CA GLU A 124 28.60 27.96 -28.17
C GLU A 124 28.19 26.55 -27.73
N ALA A 125 29.11 25.58 -27.75
CA ALA A 125 28.83 24.23 -27.27
C ALA A 125 28.59 24.22 -25.74
N GLU A 126 29.30 25.06 -24.99
CA GLU A 126 29.09 25.20 -23.55
C GLU A 126 27.72 25.80 -23.22
N ALA A 127 27.30 26.86 -23.94
CA ALA A 127 25.98 27.46 -23.77
C ALA A 127 24.85 26.46 -24.06
N LEU A 128 24.94 25.72 -25.17
CA LEU A 128 23.96 24.68 -25.54
C LEU A 128 23.92 23.55 -24.51
N TYR A 129 25.08 23.13 -23.99
CA TYR A 129 25.14 22.16 -22.91
C TYR A 129 24.44 22.67 -21.66
N ALA A 130 24.72 23.90 -21.23
CA ALA A 130 24.13 24.51 -20.04
C ALA A 130 22.59 24.54 -20.15
N THR A 131 22.05 24.98 -21.29
CA THR A 131 20.62 24.98 -21.57
C THR A 131 20.02 23.57 -21.53
N SER A 132 20.67 22.60 -22.18
CA SER A 132 20.18 21.21 -22.16
C SER A 132 20.19 20.61 -20.74
N ASN A 133 21.25 20.88 -19.96
CA ASN A 133 21.39 20.39 -18.60
C ASN A 133 20.34 20.99 -17.65
N GLU A 134 19.95 22.26 -17.85
CA GLU A 134 18.84 22.87 -17.13
C GLU A 134 17.52 22.12 -17.38
N ARG A 135 17.20 21.82 -18.65
CA ARG A 135 16.01 21.04 -19.01
C ARG A 135 16.04 19.62 -18.43
N PHE A 136 17.22 19.01 -18.39
CA PHE A 136 17.40 17.71 -17.74
C PHE A 136 17.11 17.77 -16.24
N LYS A 137 17.59 18.80 -15.52
CA LYS A 137 17.30 18.99 -14.09
C LYS A 137 15.80 19.15 -13.84
N VAL A 138 15.13 19.99 -14.63
CA VAL A 138 13.67 20.18 -14.52
C VAL A 138 12.93 18.86 -14.77
N SER A 139 13.36 18.08 -15.76
CA SER A 139 12.81 16.74 -16.03
C SER A 139 12.99 15.81 -14.82
N GLN A 140 14.17 15.80 -14.20
CA GLN A 140 14.39 15.01 -12.97
C GLN A 140 13.51 15.47 -11.82
N THR A 141 13.31 16.77 -11.63
CA THR A 141 12.38 17.29 -10.61
C THR A 141 10.98 16.74 -10.82
N PHE A 142 10.44 16.78 -12.04
CA PHE A 142 9.12 16.19 -12.33
C PHE A 142 9.08 14.69 -12.04
N LEU A 143 10.11 13.94 -12.43
CA LEU A 143 10.16 12.49 -12.19
C LEU A 143 10.21 12.17 -10.69
N PHE A 144 11.07 12.83 -9.93
CA PHE A 144 11.18 12.59 -8.49
C PHE A 144 9.93 13.06 -7.74
N SER A 145 9.29 14.15 -8.17
CA SER A 145 7.99 14.55 -7.65
C SER A 145 6.91 13.51 -7.95
N ALA A 146 6.90 12.94 -9.17
CA ALA A 146 5.95 11.88 -9.53
C ALA A 146 6.14 10.64 -8.66
N LEU A 147 7.38 10.22 -8.46
CA LEU A 147 7.72 9.10 -7.58
C LEU A 147 7.39 9.39 -6.12
N GLY A 148 7.64 10.61 -5.63
CA GLY A 148 7.30 11.02 -4.28
C GLY A 148 5.79 11.03 -4.05
N LEU A 149 5.01 11.58 -4.99
CA LEU A 149 3.55 11.58 -4.91
C LEU A 149 2.99 10.16 -4.98
N TRP A 150 3.56 9.31 -5.84
CA TRP A 150 3.20 7.89 -5.93
C TRP A 150 3.48 7.15 -4.62
N ALA A 151 4.67 7.31 -4.04
CA ALA A 151 5.03 6.70 -2.77
C ALA A 151 4.15 7.21 -1.61
N PHE A 152 3.83 8.50 -1.58
CA PHE A 152 2.92 9.06 -0.60
C PHE A 152 1.52 8.44 -0.71
N GLY A 153 0.99 8.30 -1.93
CA GLY A 153 -0.30 7.64 -2.15
C GLY A 153 -0.35 6.16 -1.75
N LEU A 154 0.80 5.45 -1.76
CA LEU A 154 0.89 4.09 -1.22
C LEU A 154 0.71 4.05 0.29
N ILE A 155 1.39 4.95 0.99
CA ILE A 155 1.34 5.06 2.45
C ILE A 155 -0.08 5.47 2.87
N ASP A 156 -0.65 6.48 2.20
CA ASP A 156 -2.00 6.99 2.44
C ASP A 156 -3.04 5.86 2.30
N ALA A 157 -3.03 5.14 1.17
CA ALA A 157 -3.95 4.02 0.94
C ALA A 157 -3.82 2.88 1.97
N TYR A 158 -2.62 2.64 2.50
CA TYR A 158 -2.40 1.66 3.55
C TYR A 158 -3.01 2.11 4.88
N ILE A 159 -2.79 3.38 5.25
CA ILE A 159 -3.36 3.98 6.46
C ILE A 159 -4.89 3.99 6.37
N ASP A 160 -5.44 4.43 5.24
CA ASP A 160 -6.89 4.48 5.01
C ASP A 160 -7.54 3.09 5.10
N ALA A 161 -6.91 2.07 4.52
CA ALA A 161 -7.41 0.69 4.64
C ALA A 161 -7.40 0.21 6.09
N ASN A 162 -6.40 0.59 6.88
CA ASN A 162 -6.32 0.22 8.28
C ASN A 162 -7.36 0.94 9.14
N ILE A 163 -7.59 2.23 8.88
CA ILE A 163 -8.63 3.03 9.55
C ILE A 163 -10.01 2.48 9.20
N TYR A 164 -10.28 2.23 7.92
CA TYR A 164 -11.55 1.66 7.46
C TYR A 164 -11.88 0.35 8.18
N ASN A 165 -10.89 -0.54 8.33
CA ASN A 165 -11.09 -1.81 9.04
C ASN A 165 -11.34 -1.62 10.55
N ALA A 166 -10.71 -0.61 11.16
CA ALA A 166 -10.93 -0.29 12.56
C ALA A 166 -12.35 0.26 12.80
N GLU A 167 -12.84 1.14 11.94
CA GLU A 167 -14.19 1.70 12.00
C GLU A 167 -15.25 0.60 11.88
N ARG A 168 -15.12 -0.30 10.90
CA ARG A 168 -16.06 -1.41 10.70
C ARG A 168 -16.14 -2.36 11.89
N ARG A 169 -15.00 -2.63 12.54
CA ARG A 169 -14.98 -3.43 13.77
C ARG A 169 -15.62 -2.70 14.95
N ALA A 170 -15.42 -1.39 15.06
CA ALA A 170 -16.06 -0.59 16.10
C ALA A 170 -17.59 -0.56 15.92
N GLU A 171 -18.09 -0.42 14.69
CA GLU A 171 -19.51 -0.50 14.37
C GLU A 171 -20.13 -1.84 14.81
N GLN A 172 -19.48 -2.96 14.49
CA GLN A 172 -19.93 -4.30 14.88
C GLN A 172 -20.03 -4.46 16.39
N VAL A 173 -19.03 -3.99 17.15
CA VAL A 173 -19.04 -4.08 18.62
C VAL A 173 -20.17 -3.24 19.22
N ILE A 174 -20.44 -2.06 18.64
CA ILE A 174 -21.54 -1.19 19.07
C ILE A 174 -22.90 -1.84 18.75
N GLU A 175 -23.06 -2.47 17.59
CA GLU A 175 -24.28 -3.19 17.22
C GLU A 175 -24.52 -4.40 18.12
N GLN A 176 -23.50 -5.23 18.37
CA GLN A 176 -23.61 -6.35 19.32
C GLN A 176 -23.98 -5.87 20.73
N GLY A 177 -23.38 -4.77 21.19
CA GLY A 177 -23.73 -4.17 22.49
C GLY A 177 -25.17 -3.63 22.55
N ARG A 178 -25.71 -3.14 21.42
CA ARG A 178 -27.11 -2.71 21.31
C ARG A 178 -28.05 -3.90 21.36
N ASP A 179 -27.75 -4.97 20.63
CA ASP A 179 -28.57 -6.19 20.60
C ASP A 179 -28.62 -6.87 21.97
N LEU A 180 -27.48 -6.97 22.67
CA LEU A 180 -27.43 -7.50 24.04
C LEU A 180 -28.27 -6.66 25.02
N ARG A 181 -28.25 -5.33 24.87
CA ARG A 181 -29.07 -4.43 25.68
C ARG A 181 -30.56 -4.62 25.40
N ASN A 182 -30.96 -4.78 24.14
CA ASN A 182 -32.34 -5.04 23.76
C ASN A 182 -32.82 -6.38 24.33
N ILE A 183 -32.00 -7.43 24.21
CA ILE A 183 -32.27 -8.74 24.81
C ILE A 183 -32.44 -8.61 26.33
N GLN A 184 -31.58 -7.87 27.03
CA GLN A 184 -31.70 -7.65 28.48
C GLN A 184 -33.03 -6.97 28.86
N VAL A 185 -33.45 -5.94 28.12
CA VAL A 185 -34.73 -5.25 28.35
C VAL A 185 -35.91 -6.20 28.12
N ASP A 186 -35.84 -7.06 27.10
CA ASP A 186 -36.87 -8.06 26.84
C ASP A 186 -37.00 -9.04 28.01
N TRP A 187 -35.89 -9.52 28.58
CA TRP A 187 -35.90 -10.40 29.77
C TRP A 187 -36.50 -9.73 31.01
N GLU A 188 -36.20 -8.45 31.25
CA GLU A 188 -36.81 -7.69 32.36
C GLU A 188 -38.32 -7.52 32.16
N SER A 189 -38.77 -7.33 30.92
CA SER A 189 -40.20 -7.22 30.60
C SER A 189 -40.95 -8.56 30.61
N ALA A 190 -40.25 -9.67 30.37
CA ALA A 190 -40.79 -11.02 30.33
C ALA A 190 -40.77 -11.73 31.69
N ALA A 191 -40.17 -11.12 32.72
CA ALA A 191 -40.18 -11.66 34.07
C ALA A 191 -41.64 -11.77 34.58
N PRO A 192 -42.18 -12.97 34.81
CA PRO A 192 -43.52 -13.09 35.36
C PRO A 192 -43.52 -12.45 36.73
N THR A 193 -44.38 -11.44 36.94
CA THR A 193 -44.69 -10.94 38.27
C THR A 193 -45.28 -12.10 39.07
N LEU A 194 -44.44 -12.82 39.80
CA LEU A 194 -44.84 -13.81 40.79
C LEU A 194 -45.58 -13.06 41.90
N SER A 195 -46.87 -12.81 41.69
CA SER A 195 -47.77 -12.35 42.74
C SER A 195 -47.94 -13.51 43.71
N LEU A 196 -47.06 -13.58 44.70
CA LEU A 196 -47.23 -14.44 45.87
C LEU A 196 -48.45 -13.93 46.65
N ASN A 197 -49.63 -14.45 46.29
CA ASN A 197 -50.82 -14.33 47.11
C ASN A 197 -50.61 -15.15 48.39
N PHE A 198 -50.00 -14.54 49.40
CA PHE A 198 -50.06 -15.06 50.76
C PHE A 198 -51.44 -14.75 51.33
N ALA A 199 -52.35 -15.72 51.23
CA ALA A 199 -53.57 -15.72 52.02
C ALA A 199 -53.19 -16.19 53.44
N PHE A 200 -53.15 -15.24 54.38
CA PHE A 200 -53.20 -15.48 55.82
C PHE A 200 -54.54 -15.00 56.36
#